data_AF-A0A673A9K1-F1
#
_entry.id   AF-A0A673A9K1-F1
#
_cell.length_a   1.000
_cell.length_b   1.000
_cell.length_c   1.000
_cell.angle_alpha   90.00
_cell.angle_beta   90.00
_cell.angle_gamma   90.00
#
_symmetry.space_group_name_H-M   'P 1'
#
loop_
_entity.id
_entity.type
_entity.pdbx_description
1 polymer ?
#
loop_
_entity_poly.entity_id
_entity_poly.type
_entity_poly.pdbx_seq_one_letter_code
_entity_poly.pdbx_strand_id
1 'polypeptide(L)'
;MLCSHGWRSGLSPLLDVHWPVLSLRPQVTPLLYQQDLLLTNLQQLRSRLELMESLQHKILEQTEPFQTSVALQPLSYQLTTDGQRFGLSLDTGGFSPEELSVRQVGRKLRVSGKTEKKQEDAKGCSSYRRQEFRQELDLPEGVKPETLSCYLGPDGKLHIQADKAPCVEEAEREVPINRMKSSSSFSPGCLVA
;
A
#
# COMPACT_ATOMS: atom_id res chain seq x y z
N MET A 1 -79.46 -89.53 17.11
CA MET A 1 -79.46 -89.77 15.65
C MET A 1 -78.61 -88.65 15.03
N LEU A 2 -77.31 -88.90 14.80
CA LEU A 2 -76.70 -89.29 13.50
C LEU A 2 -76.90 -88.20 12.43
N CYS A 3 -75.87 -87.37 12.16
CA CYS A 3 -74.93 -87.46 11.00
C CYS A 3 -75.54 -86.90 9.70
N SER A 4 -74.88 -86.22 8.75
CA SER A 4 -73.54 -85.66 8.53
C SER A 4 -73.56 -85.12 7.09
N HIS A 5 -73.28 -83.84 6.84
CA HIS A 5 -72.76 -83.31 5.55
C HIS A 5 -72.45 -81.82 5.78
N GLY A 6 -71.33 -81.24 5.40
CA GLY A 6 -70.13 -81.65 4.69
C GLY A 6 -69.26 -80.40 4.62
N TRP A 7 -67.95 -80.55 4.82
CA TRP A 7 -66.99 -79.46 4.92
C TRP A 7 -66.89 -78.60 3.65
N ARG A 8 -66.60 -77.30 3.80
CA ARG A 8 -65.32 -76.76 3.31
C ARG A 8 -64.96 -75.39 3.93
N SER A 9 -63.72 -75.36 4.36
CA SER A 9 -62.98 -74.33 5.08
C SER A 9 -63.04 -72.93 4.49
N GLY A 10 -63.19 -71.96 5.39
CA GLY A 10 -62.98 -70.55 5.12
C GLY A 10 -61.54 -70.24 4.74
N LEU A 11 -61.43 -69.60 3.58
CA LEU A 11 -60.60 -68.43 3.28
C LEU A 11 -59.18 -68.36 3.88
N SER A 12 -58.19 -68.62 3.02
CA SER A 12 -56.94 -67.86 2.77
C SER A 12 -55.92 -68.80 2.11
N PRO A 13 -54.86 -68.36 1.40
CA PRO A 13 -54.56 -67.07 0.77
C PRO A 13 -54.15 -67.26 -0.71
N LEU A 14 -54.44 -66.29 -1.60
CA LEU A 14 -53.73 -66.23 -2.88
C LEU A 14 -53.34 -64.79 -3.14
N LEU A 15 -52.04 -64.58 -3.05
CA LEU A 15 -51.31 -63.37 -3.35
C LEU A 15 -51.55 -63.01 -4.81
N ASP A 16 -52.19 -61.86 -5.07
CA ASP A 16 -52.03 -61.15 -6.33
C ASP A 16 -51.43 -59.77 -6.05
N VAL A 17 -50.14 -59.82 -5.71
CA VAL A 17 -49.31 -58.63 -5.50
C VAL A 17 -48.89 -58.13 -6.88
N HIS A 18 -49.72 -57.29 -7.49
CA HIS A 18 -49.32 -56.49 -8.63
C HIS A 18 -48.41 -55.35 -8.13
N TRP A 19 -47.10 -55.49 -8.35
CA TRP A 19 -46.12 -54.40 -8.16
C TRP A 19 -46.13 -53.45 -9.39
N PRO A 20 -45.61 -52.22 -9.27
CA PRO A 20 -46.27 -51.04 -9.78
C PRO A 20 -45.60 -50.54 -11.07
N VAL A 21 -46.39 -50.08 -12.02
CA VAL A 21 -45.86 -49.18 -13.05
C VAL A 21 -45.78 -47.78 -12.43
N LEU A 22 -44.71 -47.53 -11.66
CA LEU A 22 -44.27 -46.17 -11.38
C LEU A 22 -43.57 -45.67 -12.64
N SER A 23 -44.38 -45.22 -13.60
CA SER A 23 -43.93 -44.40 -14.72
C SER A 23 -43.07 -43.27 -14.18
N LEU A 24 -41.77 -43.32 -14.48
CA LEU A 24 -40.81 -42.22 -14.50
C LEU A 24 -41.21 -41.03 -13.60
N ARG A 25 -41.02 -41.14 -12.29
CA ARG A 25 -40.99 -39.92 -11.47
C ARG A 25 -39.77 -39.14 -11.97
N PRO A 26 -39.93 -37.87 -12.40
CA PRO A 26 -38.76 -37.08 -12.71
C PRO A 26 -37.95 -36.96 -11.41
N GLN A 27 -36.65 -36.81 -11.55
CA GLN A 27 -35.72 -36.49 -10.48
C GLN A 27 -36.02 -35.06 -9.95
N VAL A 28 -37.25 -34.80 -9.50
CA VAL A 28 -37.65 -33.52 -8.93
C VAL A 28 -37.26 -33.60 -7.48
N THR A 29 -36.07 -33.11 -7.15
CA THR A 29 -35.77 -32.72 -5.78
C THR A 29 -36.92 -31.82 -5.31
N PRO A 30 -37.66 -32.20 -4.26
CA PRO A 30 -38.75 -31.36 -3.78
C PRO A 30 -38.21 -29.97 -3.45
N LEU A 31 -38.93 -28.92 -3.84
CA LEU A 31 -38.52 -27.52 -3.70
C LEU A 31 -38.10 -27.15 -2.26
N LEU A 32 -38.59 -27.89 -1.27
CA LEU A 32 -38.23 -27.76 0.14
C LEU A 32 -36.74 -28.04 0.39
N TYR A 33 -36.20 -29.12 -0.18
CA TYR A 33 -34.77 -29.45 -0.05
C TYR A 33 -33.88 -28.38 -0.70
N GLN A 34 -34.34 -27.82 -1.82
CA GLN A 34 -33.63 -26.75 -2.52
C GLN A 34 -33.62 -25.44 -1.70
N GLN A 35 -34.71 -25.14 -0.97
CA GLN A 35 -34.76 -24.00 -0.05
C GLN A 35 -33.86 -24.22 1.17
N ASP A 36 -33.91 -25.39 1.80
CA ASP A 36 -33.09 -25.72 2.96
C ASP A 36 -31.59 -25.68 2.64
N LEU A 37 -31.21 -26.16 1.45
CA LEU A 37 -29.84 -26.08 0.96
C LEU A 37 -29.41 -24.62 0.76
N LEU A 38 -30.27 -23.77 0.20
CA LEU A 38 -29.96 -22.35 0.00
C LEU A 38 -29.78 -21.63 1.32
N LEU A 39 -30.66 -21.87 2.29
CA LEU A 39 -30.56 -21.30 3.64
C LEU A 39 -29.27 -21.71 4.34
N THR A 40 -28.91 -22.99 4.25
CA THR A 40 -27.65 -23.51 4.80
C THR A 40 -26.44 -22.87 4.13
N ASN A 41 -26.46 -22.72 2.80
CA ASN A 41 -25.38 -22.04 2.07
C ASN A 41 -25.25 -20.56 2.47
N LEU A 42 -26.37 -19.84 2.62
CA LEU A 42 -26.35 -18.45 3.06
C LEU A 42 -25.81 -18.30 4.48
N GLN A 43 -26.18 -19.20 5.40
CA GLN A 43 -25.64 -19.23 6.74
C GLN A 43 -24.12 -19.48 6.74
N GLN A 44 -23.66 -20.41 5.88
CA GLN A 44 -22.24 -20.71 5.74
C GLN A 44 -21.47 -19.53 5.14
N LEU A 45 -22.03 -18.84 4.15
CA LEU A 45 -21.46 -17.62 3.57
C LEU A 45 -21.40 -16.50 4.61
N ARG A 46 -22.46 -16.30 5.40
CA ARG A 46 -22.49 -15.30 6.47
C ARG A 46 -21.39 -15.54 7.51
N SER A 47 -21.29 -16.77 8.01
CA SER A 47 -20.23 -17.14 8.96
C SER A 47 -18.82 -16.95 8.38
N ARG A 48 -18.63 -17.23 7.08
CA ARG A 48 -17.36 -16.97 6.39
C ARG A 48 -17.08 -15.48 6.25
N LEU A 49 -18.09 -14.66 5.93
CA LEU A 49 -17.93 -13.22 5.83
C LEU A 49 -17.59 -12.59 7.19
N GLU A 50 -18.23 -13.03 8.27
CA GLU A 50 -17.91 -12.60 9.65
C GLU A 50 -16.47 -12.97 10.04
N LEU A 51 -16.01 -14.17 9.66
CA LEU A 51 -14.61 -14.57 9.84
C LEU A 51 -13.66 -13.72 9.01
N MET A 52 -13.99 -13.45 7.75
CA MET A 52 -13.19 -12.59 6.88
C MET A 52 -13.11 -11.17 7.42
N GLU A 53 -14.20 -10.60 7.94
CA GLU A 53 -14.24 -9.30 8.57
C GLU A 53 -13.37 -9.26 9.83
N SER A 54 -13.47 -10.29 10.69
CA SER A 54 -12.61 -10.41 11.87
C SER A 54 -11.12 -10.53 11.50
N LEU A 55 -10.80 -11.28 10.44
CA LEU A 55 -9.44 -11.37 9.93
C LEU A 55 -8.97 -10.03 9.37
N GLN A 56 -9.80 -9.32 8.60
CA GLN A 56 -9.46 -7.99 8.11
C GLN A 56 -9.18 -7.01 9.25
N HIS A 57 -10.00 -7.03 10.31
CA HIS A 57 -9.79 -6.19 11.48
C HIS A 57 -8.52 -6.57 12.25
N LYS A 58 -8.27 -7.87 12.46
CA LYS A 58 -7.05 -8.36 13.12
C LYS A 58 -5.81 -8.10 12.30
N ILE A 59 -5.88 -8.25 10.98
CA ILE A 59 -4.81 -7.86 10.08
C ILE A 59 -4.59 -6.37 10.30
N LEU A 60 -5.59 -5.50 10.10
CA LEU A 60 -5.43 -4.05 10.21
C LEU A 60 -4.91 -3.57 11.58
N GLU A 61 -5.35 -4.15 12.70
CA GLU A 61 -4.91 -3.77 14.04
C GLU A 61 -3.54 -4.34 14.45
N GLN A 62 -3.21 -5.56 14.04
CA GLN A 62 -1.86 -6.12 14.24
C GLN A 62 -0.85 -5.53 13.24
N THR A 63 -1.37 -4.75 12.28
CA THR A 63 -0.64 -4.11 11.21
C THR A 63 -0.36 -2.65 11.57
N GLU A 64 0.59 -2.42 12.50
CA GLU A 64 1.40 -1.18 12.50
C GLU A 64 1.78 -0.91 11.04
N PRO A 65 1.30 0.16 10.39
CA PRO A 65 1.06 0.25 8.96
C PRO A 65 2.11 -0.55 8.17
N PHE A 66 1.75 -1.78 7.78
CA PHE A 66 2.61 -2.64 6.97
C PHE A 66 2.61 -1.99 5.59
N GLN A 67 3.53 -1.05 5.42
CA GLN A 67 3.96 -0.61 4.12
C GLN A 67 4.82 -1.75 3.54
N THR A 68 4.18 -2.84 3.13
CA THR A 68 4.79 -3.79 2.18
C THR A 68 4.76 -3.21 0.76
N SER A 69 4.24 -2.00 0.58
CA SER A 69 4.49 -1.22 -0.61
C SER A 69 5.95 -0.78 -0.61
N VAL A 70 6.66 -1.15 -1.67
CA VAL A 70 7.87 -0.46 -2.15
C VAL A 70 7.45 0.94 -2.61
N ALA A 71 6.93 1.74 -1.69
CA ALA A 71 6.71 3.16 -1.87
C ALA A 71 7.99 3.81 -1.37
N LEU A 72 8.81 4.30 -2.30
CA LEU A 72 9.90 5.22 -1.96
C LEU A 72 9.25 6.48 -1.39
N GLN A 73 8.91 6.48 -0.10
CA GLN A 73 8.38 7.66 0.56
C GLN A 73 9.51 8.69 0.58
N PRO A 74 9.30 9.89 0.01
CA PRO A 74 10.26 10.97 0.15
C PRO A 74 10.41 11.26 1.63
N LEU A 75 11.63 11.12 2.13
CA LEU A 75 11.94 11.42 3.53
C LEU A 75 11.74 12.92 3.73
N SER A 76 11.13 13.31 4.86
CA SER A 76 11.10 14.73 5.20
C SER A 76 12.52 15.23 5.41
N TYR A 77 12.83 16.40 4.83
CA TYR A 77 14.14 17.02 4.95
C TYR A 77 14.00 18.49 5.32
N GLN A 78 14.96 19.00 6.09
CA GLN A 78 15.10 20.42 6.38
C GLN A 78 16.44 20.91 5.88
N LEU A 79 16.42 22.05 5.20
CA LEU A 79 17.61 22.73 4.72
C LEU A 79 17.88 23.95 5.60
N THR A 80 19.08 24.01 6.17
CA THR A 80 19.58 25.19 6.88
C THR A 80 20.71 25.81 6.08
N THR A 81 20.64 27.12 5.90
CA THR A 81 21.69 27.88 5.23
C THR A 81 22.03 29.09 6.06
N ASP A 82 22.98 28.93 6.97
CA ASP A 82 23.65 30.07 7.58
C ASP A 82 24.65 30.55 6.52
N GLY A 83 24.81 31.86 6.29
CA GLY A 83 25.54 32.40 5.12
C GLY A 83 26.92 31.76 4.82
N GLN A 84 27.53 31.11 5.81
CA GLN A 84 28.81 30.39 5.74
C GLN A 84 28.70 28.86 5.60
N ARG A 85 27.58 28.22 5.96
CA ARG A 85 27.45 26.76 6.03
C ARG A 85 26.12 26.27 5.44
N PHE A 86 26.20 25.16 4.72
CA PHE A 86 25.07 24.37 4.26
C PHE A 86 24.80 23.25 5.27
N GLY A 87 23.53 23.09 5.66
CA GLY A 87 23.06 22.01 6.51
C GLY A 87 21.82 21.36 5.92
N LEU A 88 21.77 20.03 6.00
CA LEU A 88 20.66 19.19 5.57
C LEU A 88 20.37 18.20 6.71
N SER A 89 19.13 18.16 7.15
CA SER A 89 18.67 17.20 8.16
C SER A 89 17.58 16.30 7.56
N LEU A 90 17.74 14.99 7.71
CA LEU A 90 16.86 13.96 7.15
C LEU A 90 16.34 13.07 8.27
N ASP A 91 15.03 12.86 8.36
CA ASP A 91 14.45 11.96 9.38
C ASP A 91 14.63 10.49 9.00
N THR A 92 15.67 9.86 9.55
CA THR A 92 16.03 8.47 9.31
C THR A 92 15.60 7.55 10.46
N GLY A 93 14.52 7.91 11.16
CA GLY A 93 13.96 7.12 12.25
C GLY A 93 13.76 5.64 11.88
N GLY A 94 14.29 4.75 12.71
CA GLY A 94 14.20 3.31 12.50
C GLY A 94 15.36 2.69 11.70
N PHE A 95 16.29 3.47 11.18
CA PHE A 95 17.53 2.98 10.55
C PHE A 95 18.73 3.14 11.49
N SER A 96 19.63 2.16 11.47
CA SER A 96 20.94 2.24 12.13
C SER A 96 21.98 2.91 11.22
N PRO A 97 23.06 3.47 11.77
CA PRO A 97 24.15 4.07 10.98
C PRO A 97 24.69 3.14 9.88
N GLU A 98 24.77 1.83 10.16
CA GLU A 98 25.31 0.82 9.27
C GLU A 98 24.38 0.51 8.08
N GLU A 99 23.08 0.76 8.24
CA GLU A 99 22.05 0.58 7.22
C GLU A 99 21.90 1.79 6.27
N LEU A 100 22.59 2.90 6.58
CA LEU A 100 22.56 4.15 5.83
C LEU A 100 23.78 4.30 4.92
N SER A 101 23.59 4.94 3.77
CA SER A 101 24.65 5.25 2.82
C SER A 101 24.46 6.65 2.26
N VAL A 102 25.46 7.50 2.46
CA VAL A 102 25.56 8.84 1.86
C VAL A 102 26.63 8.82 0.78
N ARG A 103 26.26 9.22 -0.43
CA ARG A 103 27.17 9.26 -1.58
C ARG A 103 27.04 10.60 -2.29
N GLN A 104 28.19 11.18 -2.61
CA GLN A 104 28.26 12.35 -3.47
C GLN A 104 28.69 11.91 -4.87
N VAL A 105 27.96 12.36 -5.89
CA VAL A 105 28.31 12.16 -7.31
C VAL A 105 28.24 13.51 -8.02
N GLY A 106 29.38 14.12 -8.27
CA GLY A 106 29.45 15.49 -8.80
C GLY A 106 28.83 16.49 -7.82
N ARG A 107 27.80 17.23 -8.26
CA ARG A 107 27.00 18.13 -7.41
C ARG A 107 25.74 17.48 -6.84
N LYS A 108 25.55 16.17 -6.97
CA LYS A 108 24.38 15.46 -6.44
C LYS A 108 24.74 14.70 -5.17
N LEU A 109 23.91 14.88 -4.14
CA LEU A 109 23.97 14.14 -2.90
C LEU A 109 22.87 13.07 -2.90
N ARG A 110 23.27 11.81 -2.77
CA ARG A 110 22.38 10.66 -2.70
C ARG A 110 22.45 10.04 -1.31
N VAL A 111 21.31 9.97 -0.64
CA VAL A 111 21.14 9.31 0.66
C VAL A 111 20.23 8.12 0.47
N SER A 112 20.62 6.96 0.95
CA SER A 112 19.81 5.74 0.90
C SER A 112 19.89 4.99 2.20
N GLY A 113 18.81 4.32 2.58
CA GLY A 113 18.78 3.43 3.73
C GLY A 113 17.97 2.18 3.42
N LYS A 114 18.41 1.04 3.96
CA LYS A 114 17.69 -0.23 3.86
C LYS A 114 17.78 -0.98 5.18
N THR A 115 16.64 -1.26 5.80
CA THR A 115 16.54 -2.02 7.05
C THR A 115 15.59 -3.18 6.91
N GLU A 116 15.87 -4.25 7.65
CA GLU A 116 15.13 -5.49 7.65
C GLU A 116 15.06 -6.03 9.08
N LYS A 117 13.87 -5.99 9.68
CA LYS A 117 13.65 -6.37 11.07
C LYS A 117 12.68 -7.53 11.13
N LYS A 118 13.16 -8.65 11.68
CA LYS A 118 12.32 -9.79 12.06
C LYS A 118 11.99 -9.64 13.54
N GLN A 119 10.71 -9.64 13.87
CA GLN A 119 10.26 -9.68 15.25
C GLN A 119 9.50 -10.98 15.46
N GLU A 120 9.74 -11.63 16.59
CA GLU A 120 9.03 -12.84 16.99
C GLU A 120 8.32 -12.54 18.29
N ASP A 121 7.00 -12.62 18.25
CA ASP A 121 6.16 -12.41 19.42
C ASP A 121 6.26 -13.63 20.33
N ALA A 122 6.08 -13.42 21.64
CA ALA A 122 6.06 -14.48 22.64
C ALA A 122 4.98 -15.57 22.39
N LYS A 123 4.02 -15.29 21.49
CA LYS A 123 2.96 -16.22 21.06
C LYS A 123 3.36 -17.07 19.84
N GLY A 124 4.61 -16.98 19.36
CA GLY A 124 5.12 -17.70 18.19
C GLY A 124 4.73 -17.09 16.84
N CYS A 125 4.24 -15.85 16.83
CA CYS A 125 3.97 -15.11 15.60
C CYS A 125 5.25 -14.39 15.15
N SER A 126 5.74 -14.69 13.94
CA SER A 126 6.86 -13.94 13.36
C SER A 126 6.32 -12.84 12.46
N SER A 127 6.63 -11.59 12.79
CA SER A 127 6.43 -10.45 11.88
C SER A 127 7.75 -10.07 11.22
N TYR A 128 7.65 -9.55 10.00
CA TYR A 128 8.79 -9.15 9.20
C TYR A 128 8.52 -7.76 8.61
N ARG A 129 9.41 -6.81 8.89
CA ARG A 129 9.33 -5.44 8.40
C ARG A 129 10.58 -5.10 7.61
N ARG A 130 10.40 -4.73 6.35
CA ARG A 130 11.46 -4.19 5.50
C ARG A 130 11.12 -2.77 5.11
N GLN A 131 12.07 -1.85 5.28
CA GLN A 131 11.94 -0.45 4.86
C GLN A 131 13.14 -0.07 4.00
N GLU A 132 12.90 0.71 2.95
CA GLU A 132 13.93 1.17 2.02
C GLU A 132 13.57 2.56 1.52
N PHE A 133 14.55 3.47 1.51
CA PHE A 133 14.37 4.81 0.94
C PHE A 133 15.60 5.23 0.12
N ARG A 134 15.35 6.17 -0.79
CA ARG A 134 16.38 6.85 -1.56
C ARG A 134 15.98 8.29 -1.79
N GLN A 135 16.82 9.20 -1.31
CA GLN A 135 16.67 10.63 -1.47
C GLN A 135 17.85 11.17 -2.29
N GLU A 136 17.55 11.98 -3.30
CA GLU A 136 18.55 12.69 -4.09
C GLU A 136 18.30 14.18 -4.01
N LEU A 137 19.37 14.94 -3.79
CA LEU A 137 19.33 16.39 -3.64
C LEU A 137 20.53 16.99 -4.38
N ASP A 138 20.30 18.10 -5.06
CA ASP A 138 21.37 18.86 -5.69
C ASP A 138 22.01 19.79 -4.66
N LEU A 139 23.34 19.80 -4.60
CA LEU A 139 24.09 20.72 -3.75
C LEU A 139 24.01 22.12 -4.36
N PRO A 140 23.65 23.15 -3.57
CA PRO A 140 23.58 24.52 -4.06
C PRO A 140 24.96 25.04 -4.46
N GLU A 141 24.95 26.06 -5.31
CA GLU A 141 26.18 26.69 -5.77
C GLU A 141 26.95 27.32 -4.60
N GLY A 142 28.29 27.25 -4.69
CA GLY A 142 29.18 27.72 -3.63
C GLY A 142 29.41 26.71 -2.49
N VAL A 143 28.64 25.63 -2.35
CA VAL A 143 28.97 24.58 -1.38
C VAL A 143 30.20 23.80 -1.84
N LYS A 144 31.18 23.64 -0.94
CA LYS A 144 32.40 22.87 -1.19
C LYS A 144 32.18 21.38 -0.90
N PRO A 145 32.12 20.50 -1.91
CA PRO A 145 31.78 19.11 -1.67
C PRO A 145 32.83 18.36 -0.84
N GLU A 146 34.09 18.76 -0.92
CA GLU A 146 35.21 18.22 -0.12
C GLU A 146 35.06 18.47 1.39
N THR A 147 34.23 19.43 1.79
CA THR A 147 33.96 19.74 3.21
C THR A 147 32.73 19.02 3.76
N LEU A 148 32.10 18.15 2.96
CA LEU A 148 30.94 17.37 3.40
C LEU A 148 31.30 16.49 4.59
N SER A 149 30.54 16.64 5.65
CA SER A 149 30.56 15.76 6.82
C SER A 149 29.13 15.37 7.18
N CYS A 150 28.97 14.16 7.73
CA CYS A 150 27.67 13.67 8.15
C CYS A 150 27.76 12.96 9.50
N TYR A 151 26.65 12.98 10.24
CA TYR A 151 26.51 12.27 11.50
C TYR A 151 25.04 11.92 11.74
N LEU A 152 24.80 10.84 12.49
CA LEU A 152 23.45 10.46 12.92
C LEU A 152 23.23 10.96 14.35
N GLY A 153 22.21 11.80 14.54
CA GLY A 153 21.80 12.29 15.85
C GLY A 153 21.09 11.23 16.68
N PRO A 154 21.06 11.36 18.02
CA PRO A 154 20.32 10.46 18.90
C PRO A 154 18.79 10.54 18.71
N ASP A 155 18.32 11.60 18.06
CA ASP A 155 16.92 11.80 17.64
C ASP A 155 16.56 11.00 16.38
N GLY A 156 17.50 10.22 15.83
CA GLY A 156 17.29 9.40 14.63
C GLY A 156 17.40 10.20 13.32
N LYS A 157 17.86 11.45 13.38
CA LYS A 157 18.02 12.30 12.19
C LYS A 157 19.45 12.27 11.68
N LEU A 158 19.58 12.07 10.37
CA LEU A 158 20.86 12.18 9.68
C LEU A 158 21.12 13.64 9.33
N HIS A 159 22.21 14.19 9.87
CA HIS A 159 22.67 15.54 9.59
C HIS A 159 23.84 15.48 8.60
N ILE A 160 23.76 16.30 7.56
CA ILE A 160 24.78 16.46 6.54
C ILE A 160 25.12 17.95 6.45
N GLN A 161 26.39 18.31 6.55
CA GLN A 161 26.83 19.68 6.56
C GLN A 161 28.06 19.87 5.66
N ALA A 162 28.16 21.05 5.06
CA ALA A 162 29.31 21.45 4.26
C ALA A 162 29.53 22.96 4.34
N ASP A 163 30.77 23.39 4.22
CA ASP A 163 31.09 24.81 4.22
C ASP A 163 30.80 25.42 2.85
N LYS A 164 30.33 26.66 2.85
CA LYS A 164 30.17 27.45 1.63
C LYS A 164 31.46 28.21 1.34
N ALA A 165 31.77 28.37 0.07
CA ALA A 165 32.76 29.31 -0.39
C ALA A 165 32.35 30.72 0.10
N PRO A 166 33.33 31.54 0.54
CA PRO A 166 33.04 32.91 0.94
C PRO A 166 32.35 33.63 -0.22
N CYS A 167 31.13 34.10 0.01
CA CYS A 167 30.41 34.93 -0.92
C CYS A 167 31.12 36.29 -0.97
N VAL A 168 31.63 36.69 -2.14
CA VAL A 168 31.93 38.10 -2.37
C VAL A 168 30.57 38.77 -2.41
N GLU A 169 30.30 39.69 -1.47
CA GLU A 169 29.06 40.46 -1.44
C GLU A 169 28.81 41.07 -2.83
N GLU A 170 27.91 40.48 -3.61
CA GLU A 170 27.49 41.06 -4.88
C GLU A 170 26.65 42.29 -4.52
N ALA A 171 27.25 43.47 -4.70
CA ALA A 171 26.63 44.75 -4.44
C ALA A 171 25.22 44.79 -5.07
N GLU A 172 24.20 45.05 -4.25
CA GLU A 172 22.83 45.27 -4.71
C GLU A 172 22.86 46.30 -5.84
N ARG A 173 22.55 45.86 -7.06
CA ARG A 173 22.36 46.74 -8.21
C ARG A 173 20.86 46.81 -8.50
N GLU A 174 20.29 48.01 -8.36
CA GLU A 174 18.93 48.27 -8.82
C GLU A 174 18.83 47.98 -10.33
N VAL A 175 17.92 47.07 -10.71
CA VAL A 175 17.60 46.76 -12.10
C VAL A 175 16.35 47.55 -12.50
N PRO A 176 16.47 48.61 -13.32
CA PRO A 176 15.32 49.41 -13.69
C PRO A 176 14.37 48.65 -14.63
N ILE A 177 13.08 48.65 -14.31
CA ILE A 177 12.03 48.03 -15.14
C ILE A 177 11.57 49.05 -16.20
N ASN A 178 12.04 48.87 -17.43
CA ASN A 178 11.60 49.70 -18.56
C ASN A 178 10.32 49.14 -19.18
N ARG A 179 9.23 49.92 -19.12
CA ARG A 179 7.96 49.61 -19.81
C ARG A 179 8.10 49.90 -21.30
N MET A 180 8.02 48.87 -22.13
CA MET A 180 8.08 48.98 -23.59
C MET A 180 6.86 49.77 -24.10
N LYS A 181 7.09 50.95 -24.69
CA LYS A 181 6.05 51.71 -25.38
C LYS A 181 5.91 51.14 -26.79
N SER A 182 4.77 50.56 -27.12
CA SER A 182 4.41 50.25 -28.50
C SER A 182 4.06 51.56 -29.23
N SER A 183 5.06 52.26 -29.78
CA SER A 183 4.81 53.36 -30.70
C SER A 183 4.47 52.78 -32.08
N SER A 184 3.19 52.58 -32.33
CA SER A 184 2.66 52.51 -33.69
C SER A 184 2.76 53.92 -34.31
N SER A 185 3.84 54.20 -35.01
CA SER A 185 3.90 55.30 -35.98
C SER A 185 4.09 54.69 -37.36
N PHE A 186 2.96 54.36 -37.99
CA PHE A 186 2.87 54.12 -39.43
C PHE A 186 3.00 55.49 -40.12
N SER A 187 4.12 55.74 -40.78
CA SER A 187 4.26 56.86 -41.72
C SER A 187 4.12 56.33 -43.15
N PRO A 188 3.03 56.64 -43.89
CA PRO A 188 2.98 56.37 -45.32
C PRO A 188 3.87 57.40 -46.03
N GLY A 189 4.79 56.89 -46.85
CA GLY A 189 5.71 57.72 -47.63
C GLY A 189 4.99 58.58 -48.67
N CYS A 190 5.35 59.87 -48.70
CA CYS A 190 5.22 60.70 -49.88
C CYS A 190 6.18 60.17 -50.96
N LEU A 191 5.63 59.82 -52.13
CA LEU A 191 6.37 59.79 -53.38
C LEU A 191 5.70 60.78 -54.32
N VAL A 192 6.38 61.91 -54.53
CA VAL A 192 6.15 62.88 -55.60
C VAL A 192 7.35 62.77 -56.52
N ALA A 193 7.13 62.28 -57.74
CA ALA A 193 7.81 62.63 -59.00
C ALA A 193 7.25 61.74 -60.11
#